data_AF-A0A3L8SZR2-F1
#
_entry.id   AF-A0A3L8SZR2-F1
#
_cell.length_a   1.000
_cell.length_b   1.000
_cell.length_c   1.000
_cell.angle_alpha   90.00
_cell.angle_beta   90.00
_cell.angle_gamma   90.00
#
_symmetry.space_group_name_H-M   'P 1'
#
loop_
_entity.id
_entity.type
_entity.pdbx_description
1 polymer ?
#
loop_
_entity_poly.entity_id
_entity_poly.type
_entity_poly.pdbx_seq_one_letter_code
_entity_poly.pdbx_strand_id
1 'polypeptide(L)'
;MAALNKRPIIFALSNPTSKAECTAEQCYKYTQGRGIFASGSPFDPVTLPSGQTLYPGQGNNSYVFPGVALGVISCGMRHIDENVFLTTAEVIAQQVTEENLQEGRLYPPLVTIQDVSLKIAV
;
A
#
# COMPACT_ATOMS: atom_id res chain seq x y z
N MET A 1 9.58 -0.94 18.11
CA MET A 1 8.86 -1.87 17.21
C MET A 1 9.60 -3.18 16.97
N ALA A 2 10.82 -3.16 16.42
CA ALA A 2 11.53 -4.37 16.01
C ALA A 2 11.96 -5.32 17.14
N ALA A 3 12.13 -4.82 18.37
CA ALA A 3 12.44 -5.64 19.54
C ALA A 3 11.23 -6.44 20.06
N LEU A 4 10.02 -5.90 19.88
CA LEU A 4 8.77 -6.48 20.42
C LEU A 4 8.09 -7.43 19.42
N ASN A 5 8.36 -7.26 18.12
CA ASN A 5 7.64 -7.97 17.07
C ASN A 5 8.62 -8.64 16.10
N LYS A 6 8.31 -9.89 15.72
CA LYS A 6 9.08 -10.63 14.72
C LYS A 6 9.09 -9.91 13.37
N ARG A 7 7.93 -9.42 12.91
CA ARG A 7 7.77 -8.60 11.69
C ARG A 7 6.88 -7.39 12.00
N PRO A 8 7.44 -6.25 12.46
CA PRO A 8 6.62 -5.09 12.83
C PRO A 8 6.02 -4.42 11.59
N ILE A 9 4.73 -4.10 11.64
CA ILE A 9 4.06 -3.26 10.62
C ILE A 9 4.31 -1.79 10.97
N ILE A 10 4.77 -1.01 9.98
CA ILE A 10 5.13 0.41 10.12
C ILE A 10 4.57 1.17 8.92
N PHE A 11 3.54 2.00 9.16
CA PHE A 11 2.92 2.84 8.13
C PHE A 11 3.30 4.31 8.37
N ALA A 12 4.01 4.91 7.42
CA ALA A 12 4.43 6.31 7.43
C ALA A 12 3.61 7.12 6.40
N LEU A 13 2.33 7.37 6.74
CA LEU A 13 1.30 7.81 5.77
C LEU A 13 1.26 9.32 5.54
N SER A 14 1.96 10.11 6.35
CA SER A 14 1.98 11.56 6.20
C SER A 14 2.58 11.98 4.85
N ASN A 15 1.95 12.97 4.22
CA ASN A 15 2.37 13.55 2.95
C ASN A 15 2.69 15.05 3.12
N PRO A 16 3.62 15.63 2.32
CA PRO A 16 4.50 14.98 1.34
C PRO A 16 5.67 14.24 2.01
N THR A 17 6.67 13.77 1.26
CA THR A 17 7.84 13.02 1.76
C THR A 17 8.53 13.70 2.96
N SER A 18 8.59 15.04 3.00
CA SER A 18 9.18 15.80 4.12
C SER A 18 8.40 15.72 5.43
N LYS A 19 7.19 15.15 5.40
CA LYS A 19 6.31 14.93 6.54
C LYS A 19 6.16 13.45 6.89
N ALA A 20 6.73 12.53 6.11
CA ALA A 20 6.71 11.11 6.43
C ALA A 20 7.38 10.84 7.79
N GLU A 21 6.77 9.96 8.58
CA GLU A 21 7.22 9.61 9.94
C GLU A 21 8.61 8.95 9.94
N CYS A 22 8.92 8.22 8.87
CA CYS A 22 10.26 7.72 8.56
C CYS A 22 10.37 7.36 7.07
N THR A 23 11.60 7.21 6.59
CA THR A 23 11.85 6.71 5.22
C THR A 23 11.84 5.18 5.17
N ALA A 24 11.65 4.61 3.98
CA ALA A 24 11.78 3.17 3.77
C ALA A 24 13.16 2.64 4.20
N GLU A 25 14.24 3.35 3.84
CA GLU A 25 15.60 3.01 4.25
C GLU A 25 15.75 2.97 5.77
N GLN A 26 15.24 3.98 6.48
CA GLN A 26 15.30 4.02 7.94
C GLN A 26 14.52 2.85 8.54
N CYS A 27 13.30 2.60 8.06
CA CYS A 27 12.49 1.48 8.53
C CYS A 27 13.23 0.15 8.37
N TYR A 28 13.69 -0.18 7.17
CA TYR A 28 14.36 -1.44 6.90
C TYR A 28 15.70 -1.56 7.62
N LYS A 29 16.48 -0.47 7.72
CA LYS A 29 17.74 -0.44 8.47
C LYS A 29 17.53 -0.75 9.95
N TYR A 30 16.64 -0.01 10.62
CA TYR A 30 16.44 -0.14 12.07
C TYR A 30 15.60 -1.38 12.47
N THR A 31 14.95 -2.02 11.50
CA THR A 31 14.24 -3.29 11.70
C THR A 31 15.02 -4.50 11.19
N GLN A 32 16.23 -4.31 10.67
CA GLN A 32 17.07 -5.36 10.08
C GLN A 32 16.32 -6.14 8.98
N GLY A 33 15.62 -5.41 8.11
CA GLY A 33 14.83 -5.97 7.00
C GLY A 33 13.51 -6.65 7.40
N ARG A 34 13.18 -6.71 8.70
CA ARG A 34 11.96 -7.39 9.18
C ARG A 34 10.71 -6.52 9.16
N GLY A 35 10.88 -5.21 9.08
CA GLY A 35 9.78 -4.25 9.02
C GLY A 35 8.92 -4.45 7.78
N ILE A 36 7.61 -4.47 7.96
CA ILE A 36 6.63 -4.46 6.88
C ILE A 36 6.22 -2.99 6.71
N PHE A 37 6.63 -2.37 5.61
CA PHE A 37 6.57 -0.92 5.44
C PHE A 37 5.64 -0.48 4.31
N ALA A 38 4.88 0.58 4.57
CA ALA A 38 4.18 1.35 3.54
C ALA A 38 4.19 2.83 3.90
N SER A 39 4.09 3.69 2.89
CA SER A 39 4.11 5.15 3.06
C SER A 39 3.06 5.86 2.22
N GLY A 40 2.74 7.10 2.56
CA GLY A 40 1.84 7.93 1.74
C GLY A 40 2.51 8.44 0.47
N SER A 41 3.78 8.83 0.59
CA SER A 41 4.64 9.35 -0.48
C SER A 41 5.56 8.25 -1.04
N PRO A 42 6.02 8.37 -2.30
CA PRO A 42 6.97 7.43 -2.89
C PRO A 42 8.30 7.38 -2.14
N PHE A 43 8.86 6.18 -2.05
CA PHE A 43 10.26 5.93 -1.74
C PHE A 43 10.82 4.91 -2.74
N ASP A 44 12.10 5.04 -3.05
CA ASP A 44 12.81 4.10 -3.92
C ASP A 44 12.94 2.70 -3.28
N PRO A 45 13.15 1.66 -4.10
CA PRO A 45 13.46 0.31 -3.60
C PRO A 45 14.71 0.31 -2.72
N VAL A 46 14.74 -0.59 -1.74
CA VAL A 46 15.86 -0.70 -0.78
C VAL A 46 16.48 -2.09 -0.85
N THR A 47 17.75 -2.17 -1.22
CA THR A 47 18.52 -3.42 -1.18
C THR A 47 19.11 -3.63 0.20
N LEU A 48 18.75 -4.74 0.84
CA LEU A 48 19.27 -5.15 2.14
C LEU A 48 20.70 -5.71 2.02
N PRO A 49 21.48 -5.76 3.12
CA PRO A 49 22.79 -6.41 3.13
C PRO A 49 22.77 -7.89 2.71
N SER A 50 21.63 -8.56 2.81
CA SER A 50 21.44 -9.94 2.33
C SER A 50 21.40 -10.05 0.79
N GLY A 51 21.34 -8.93 0.07
CA GLY A 51 21.14 -8.87 -1.38
C GLY A 51 19.67 -8.85 -1.81
N GLN A 52 18.72 -9.04 -0.89
CA GLN A 52 17.29 -8.92 -1.19
C GLN A 52 16.89 -7.46 -1.37
N THR A 53 16.22 -7.13 -2.47
CA THR A 53 15.62 -5.80 -2.70
C THR A 53 14.15 -5.81 -2.29
N LEU A 54 13.76 -4.85 -1.46
CA LEU A 54 12.38 -4.62 -1.04
C LEU A 54 11.80 -3.38 -1.73
N TYR A 55 10.53 -3.46 -2.12
CA TYR A 55 9.82 -2.42 -2.85
C TYR A 55 8.68 -1.86 -1.97
N PRO A 56 8.90 -0.76 -1.24
CA PRO A 56 7.92 -0.23 -0.29
C PRO A 56 6.63 0.19 -1.01
N GLY A 57 5.49 -0.33 -0.55
CA GLY A 57 4.18 0.01 -1.12
C GLY A 57 3.72 1.41 -0.71
N GLN A 58 2.89 2.04 -1.55
CA GLN A 58 2.26 3.32 -1.23
C GLN A 58 0.83 3.12 -0.70
N GLY A 59 0.64 3.35 0.60
CA GLY A 59 -0.68 3.41 1.21
C GLY A 59 -1.34 4.75 0.94
N ASN A 60 -1.70 4.99 -0.32
CA ASN A 60 -2.23 6.26 -0.80
C ASN A 60 -3.70 6.10 -1.25
N ASN A 61 -4.49 7.16 -1.08
CA ASN A 61 -5.90 7.18 -1.49
C ASN A 61 -6.10 7.03 -3.01
N SER A 62 -5.04 7.18 -3.81
CA SER A 62 -5.02 6.91 -5.25
C SER A 62 -5.45 5.49 -5.62
N TYR A 63 -5.34 4.51 -4.71
CA TYR A 63 -5.91 3.17 -4.92
C TYR A 63 -7.42 3.09 -4.75
N VAL A 64 -8.05 4.08 -4.11
CA VAL A 64 -9.45 4.01 -3.66
C VAL A 64 -10.33 4.93 -4.49
N PHE A 65 -10.07 6.24 -4.46
CA PHE A 65 -11.00 7.21 -5.02
C PHE A 65 -11.30 7.02 -6.52
N PRO A 66 -10.36 6.57 -7.40
CA PRO A 66 -10.68 6.38 -8.81
C PRO A 66 -11.71 5.26 -9.04
N GLY A 67 -11.50 4.09 -8.42
CA GLY A 67 -12.39 2.94 -8.56
C GLY A 67 -13.75 3.17 -7.91
N VAL A 68 -13.76 3.75 -6.70
CA VAL A 68 -15.02 4.09 -6.01
C VAL A 68 -15.81 5.11 -6.83
N ALA A 69 -15.18 6.18 -7.32
CA ALA A 69 -15.87 7.17 -8.14
C ALA A 69 -16.43 6.55 -9.44
N LEU A 70 -15.64 5.70 -10.10
CA LEU A 70 -16.10 4.98 -11.30
C LEU A 70 -17.32 4.12 -10.99
N GLY A 71 -17.29 3.31 -9.93
CA GLY A 71 -18.40 2.45 -9.52
C GLY A 71 -19.67 3.25 -9.19
N VAL A 72 -19.53 4.29 -8.34
CA VAL A 72 -20.64 5.16 -7.92
C VAL A 72 -21.31 5.83 -9.11
N ILE A 73 -20.53 6.41 -10.02
CA ILE A 73 -21.05 7.09 -11.22
C ILE A 73 -21.71 6.08 -12.17
N SER A 74 -21.08 4.91 -12.37
CA SER A 74 -21.54 3.92 -13.36
C SER A 74 -22.86 3.27 -12.97
N CYS A 75 -23.09 2.99 -11.67
CA CYS A 75 -24.33 2.37 -11.19
C CYS A 75 -25.37 3.38 -10.68
N GLY A 76 -25.05 4.68 -10.64
CA GLY A 76 -25.95 5.71 -10.13
C GLY A 76 -26.20 5.60 -8.63
N MET A 77 -25.20 5.18 -7.85
CA MET A 77 -25.31 5.05 -6.40
C MET A 77 -25.61 6.40 -5.76
N ARG A 78 -26.64 6.47 -4.90
CA ARG A 78 -27.14 7.73 -4.30
C ARG A 78 -26.43 8.11 -2.99
N HIS A 79 -25.94 7.11 -2.26
CA HIS A 79 -25.28 7.27 -0.97
C HIS A 79 -24.11 6.29 -0.89
N ILE A 80 -22.98 6.75 -0.36
CA ILE A 80 -21.78 5.93 -0.18
C ILE A 80 -21.69 5.62 1.32
N ASP A 81 -21.96 4.37 1.70
CA ASP A 81 -21.81 3.91 3.08
C ASP A 81 -20.42 3.33 3.35
N GLU A 82 -20.12 3.07 4.63
CA GLU A 82 -18.80 2.56 5.06
C GLU A 82 -18.45 1.19 4.47
N ASN A 83 -19.45 0.36 4.12
CA ASN A 83 -19.17 -0.95 3.52
C ASN A 83 -18.59 -0.82 2.12
N VAL A 84 -18.87 0.27 1.39
CA VAL A 84 -18.23 0.52 0.09
C VAL A 84 -16.71 0.61 0.26
N PHE A 85 -16.24 1.30 1.31
CA PHE A 85 -14.81 1.42 1.58
C PHE A 85 -14.20 0.14 2.15
N LEU A 86 -14.95 -0.61 2.98
CA LEU A 86 -14.52 -1.93 3.46
C LEU A 86 -14.32 -2.91 2.30
N THR A 87 -15.33 -3.06 1.43
CA THR A 87 -15.23 -3.92 0.24
C THR A 87 -14.12 -3.45 -0.70
N THR A 88 -13.96 -2.13 -0.88
CA THR A 88 -12.85 -1.59 -1.68
C THR A 88 -11.48 -2.00 -1.11
N ALA A 89 -11.30 -1.92 0.21
CA ALA A 89 -10.06 -2.35 0.85
C ALA A 89 -9.79 -3.85 0.64
N GLU A 90 -10.83 -4.68 0.73
CA GLU A 90 -10.74 -6.12 0.45
C GLU A 90 -10.36 -6.40 -1.01
N VAL A 91 -10.99 -5.71 -1.97
CA VAL A 91 -10.68 -5.84 -3.41
C VAL A 91 -9.23 -5.47 -3.70
N ILE A 92 -8.71 -4.36 -3.13
CA ILE A 92 -7.31 -3.96 -3.28
C ILE A 92 -6.37 -5.04 -2.75
N ALA A 93 -6.64 -5.57 -1.55
CA ALA A 93 -5.82 -6.62 -0.94
C ALA A 93 -5.82 -7.91 -1.77
N GLN A 94 -6.95 -8.27 -2.38
CA GLN A 94 -7.06 -9.43 -3.28
C GLN A 94 -6.22 -9.30 -4.57
N GLN A 95 -5.80 -8.08 -4.94
CA GLN A 95 -4.93 -7.86 -6.09
C GLN A 95 -3.43 -7.98 -5.76
N VAL A 96 -3.08 -8.16 -4.48
CA VAL A 96 -1.69 -8.35 -4.05
C VAL A 96 -1.32 -9.82 -4.20
N THR A 97 -0.39 -10.13 -5.09
CA THR A 97 0.07 -11.52 -5.28
C THR A 97 1.08 -11.94 -4.21
N GLU A 98 1.34 -13.24 -4.09
CA GLU A 98 2.36 -13.75 -3.19
C GLU A 98 3.76 -13.21 -3.55
N GLU A 99 4.06 -13.04 -4.84
CA GLU A 99 5.31 -12.42 -5.30
C GLU A 99 5.41 -10.96 -4.83
N ASN A 100 4.29 -10.21 -4.85
CA ASN A 100 4.27 -8.85 -4.31
C ASN A 100 4.61 -8.83 -2.82
N LEU A 101 4.04 -9.75 -2.03
CA LEU A 101 4.32 -9.87 -0.60
C LEU A 101 5.78 -10.24 -0.33
N GLN A 102 6.37 -11.13 -1.14
CA GLN A 102 7.78 -11.53 -1.06
C GLN A 102 8.74 -10.37 -1.39
N GLU A 103 8.34 -9.49 -2.30
CA GLU A 103 9.03 -8.23 -2.61
C GLU A 103 8.81 -7.12 -1.56
N GLY A 104 7.98 -7.36 -0.54
CA GLY A 104 7.67 -6.41 0.53
C GLY A 104 6.58 -5.39 0.16
N ARG A 105 5.82 -5.61 -0.91
CA ARG A 105 4.71 -4.75 -1.33
C ARG A 105 3.44 -5.14 -0.56
N LEU A 106 2.76 -4.16 0.02
CA LEU A 106 1.43 -4.33 0.64
C LEU A 106 0.27 -3.92 -0.26
N TYR A 107 0.58 -3.32 -1.40
CA TYR A 107 -0.37 -2.82 -2.38
C TYR A 107 0.04 -3.34 -3.76
N PRO A 108 -0.90 -3.57 -4.69
CA PRO A 108 -0.57 -4.01 -6.04
C PRO A 108 0.31 -2.95 -6.74
N PRO A 109 1.21 -3.33 -7.66
CA PRO A 109 2.10 -2.37 -8.33
C PRO A 109 1.35 -1.18 -8.95
N LEU A 110 1.89 0.04 -8.83
CA LEU A 110 1.23 1.24 -9.37
C LEU A 110 0.96 1.17 -10.88
N VAL A 111 1.74 0.40 -11.64
CA VAL A 111 1.50 0.19 -13.07
C VAL A 111 0.16 -0.48 -13.37
N THR A 112 -0.40 -1.24 -12.42
CA THR A 112 -1.70 -1.93 -12.57
C THR A 112 -2.86 -1.13 -11.97
N ILE A 113 -2.66 0.14 -11.59
CA ILE A 113 -3.65 0.94 -10.84
C ILE A 113 -4.98 1.10 -11.58
N GLN A 114 -4.96 1.13 -12.92
CA GLN A 114 -6.17 1.23 -13.75
C GLN A 114 -7.01 -0.05 -13.65
N ASP A 115 -6.38 -1.23 -13.76
CA ASP A 115 -7.05 -2.52 -13.63
C ASP A 115 -7.61 -2.72 -12.21
N VAL A 116 -6.84 -2.30 -11.20
CA VAL A 116 -7.29 -2.31 -9.80
C VAL A 116 -8.53 -1.41 -9.64
N SER A 117 -8.50 -0.20 -10.20
CA SER A 117 -9.64 0.74 -10.15
C SER A 117 -10.88 0.17 -10.85
N LEU A 118 -10.71 -0.53 -11.97
CA LEU A 118 -11.81 -1.19 -12.65
C LEU A 118 -12.42 -2.30 -11.79
N LYS A 119 -11.60 -3.14 -11.15
CA LYS A 119 -12.08 -4.20 -10.24
C LYS A 119 -12.76 -3.68 -9.00
N ILE A 120 -12.39 -2.50 -8.51
CA ILE A 120 -13.10 -1.83 -7.41
C ILE A 120 -14.50 -1.38 -7.85
N ALA A 121 -14.65 -0.97 -9.11
CA ALA A 121 -15.89 -0.42 -9.63
C ALA A 121 -16.95 -1.47 -10.00
N VAL A 122 -16.53 -2.72 -10.25
CA VAL A 122 -17.37 -3.85 -10.70
C VAL A 122 -17.76 -4.73 -9.52
#